data_AF-A0A3A8JVL1-F1
#
_entry.id   AF-A0A3A8JVL1-F1
#
_cell.length_a   1.000
_cell.length_b   1.000
_cell.length_c   1.000
_cell.angle_alpha   90.00
_cell.angle_beta   90.00
_cell.angle_gamma   90.00
#
_symmetry.space_group_name_H-M   'P 1'
#
loop_
_entity.id
_entity.type
_entity.pdbx_description
1 polymer ?
#
loop_
_entity_poly.entity_id
_entity_poly.type
_entity_poly.pdbx_seq_one_letter_code
_entity_poly.pdbx_strand_id
1 'polypeptide(L)'
;MRIHVGKSSSSHCDAAAREASQEALRGADAPSFALILCTDQYDAGCLASTVRQELGDIPWAGCCAAGVFADNELLLQGLVVALFCGRDFRVGVGMG
;
A
#
# COMPACT_ATOMS: atom_id res chain seq x y z
N MET A 1 2.56 -12.08 13.61
CA MET A 1 2.52 -11.15 12.48
C MET A 1 1.14 -11.22 11.85
N ARG A 2 0.50 -10.08 11.62
CA ARG A 2 -0.78 -9.98 10.88
C ARG A 2 -0.57 -9.05 9.69
N ILE A 3 -1.20 -9.36 8.56
CA ILE A 3 -1.18 -8.50 7.38
C ILE A 3 -2.61 -8.04 7.14
N HIS A 4 -2.80 -6.73 7.09
CA HIS A 4 -4.06 -6.12 6.67
C HIS A 4 -3.88 -5.63 5.24
N VAL A 5 -4.81 -5.99 4.36
CA VAL A 5 -4.76 -5.59 2.96
C VAL A 5 -5.89 -4.61 2.71
N GLY A 6 -5.56 -3.51 2.04
CA GLY A 6 -6.54 -2.60 1.46
C GLY A 6 -6.24 -2.40 -0.01
N LYS A 7 -7.29 -2.18 -0.80
CA LYS A 7 -7.18 -2.05 -2.25
C LYS A 7 -8.12 -0.99 -2.79
N SER A 8 -7.78 -0.43 -3.94
CA SER A 8 -8.67 0.43 -4.70
C SER A 8 -8.47 0.24 -6.20
N SER A 9 -9.57 0.33 -6.93
CA SER A 9 -9.62 0.37 -8.39
C SER A 9 -9.97 1.77 -8.92
N SER A 10 -9.89 2.81 -8.08
CA SER A 10 -10.18 4.18 -8.50
C SER A 10 -9.16 4.65 -9.53
N SER A 11 -9.63 5.32 -10.59
CA SER A 11 -8.75 5.92 -11.60
C SER A 11 -8.04 7.19 -11.12
N HIS A 12 -8.49 7.77 -10.00
CA HIS A 12 -7.89 8.99 -9.45
C HIS A 12 -6.87 8.60 -8.38
N CYS A 13 -5.61 9.01 -8.59
CA CYS A 13 -4.48 8.70 -7.72
C CYS A 13 -4.78 8.94 -6.23
N ASP A 14 -5.29 10.13 -5.88
CA ASP A 14 -5.55 10.47 -4.47
C ASP A 14 -6.64 9.61 -3.84
N ALA A 15 -7.71 9.33 -4.60
CA ALA A 15 -8.79 8.48 -4.14
C ALA A 15 -8.30 7.04 -3.97
N ALA A 16 -7.51 6.52 -4.93
CA ALA A 16 -6.97 5.18 -4.86
C ALA A 16 -6.06 4.99 -3.63
N ALA A 17 -5.12 5.91 -3.43
CA ALA A 17 -4.22 5.93 -2.27
C ALA A 17 -4.98 5.98 -0.96
N ARG A 18 -5.97 6.88 -0.86
CA ARG A 18 -6.75 7.08 0.35
C ARG A 18 -7.62 5.87 0.67
N GLU A 19 -8.38 5.36 -0.29
CA GLU A 19 -9.25 4.20 -0.09
C GLU A 19 -8.46 2.97 0.35
N ALA A 20 -7.40 2.63 -0.38
CA ALA A 20 -6.58 1.45 -0.07
C ALA A 20 -5.87 1.60 1.29
N SER A 21 -5.32 2.77 1.60
CA SER A 21 -4.64 3.00 2.88
C SER A 21 -5.61 2.94 4.06
N GLN A 22 -6.78 3.56 3.93
CA GLN A 22 -7.80 3.56 5.00
C GLN A 22 -8.40 2.18 5.22
N GLU A 23 -8.57 1.40 4.15
CA GLU A 23 -8.98 0.00 4.28
C GLU A 23 -7.91 -0.84 4.99
N ALA A 24 -6.64 -0.71 4.61
CA ALA A 24 -5.53 -1.45 5.23
C ALA A 24 -5.33 -1.07 6.71
N LEU A 25 -5.49 0.22 7.06
CA LEU A 25 -5.37 0.72 8.43
C LEU A 25 -6.55 0.31 9.33
N ARG A 26 -7.68 -0.09 8.76
CA ARG A 26 -8.89 -0.38 9.53
C ARG A 26 -8.68 -1.60 10.43
N GLY A 27 -8.69 -1.36 11.74
CA GLY A 27 -8.48 -2.40 12.76
C GLY A 27 -7.04 -2.91 12.84
N ALA A 28 -6.09 -2.24 12.20
CA ALA A 28 -4.67 -2.51 12.34
C ALA A 28 -4.19 -2.05 13.72
N ASP A 29 -3.41 -2.90 14.39
CA ASP A 29 -2.78 -2.58 15.67
C ASP A 29 -1.27 -2.78 15.56
N ALA A 30 -0.51 -1.77 16.00
CA ALA A 30 0.95 -1.69 15.85
C ALA A 30 1.46 -1.93 14.40
N PRO A 31 1.06 -1.11 13.42
CA PRO A 31 1.61 -1.18 12.08
C PRO A 31 3.10 -0.86 12.09
N SER A 32 3.88 -1.71 11.44
CA SER A 32 5.35 -1.63 11.47
C SER A 32 5.95 -1.39 10.09
N PHE A 33 5.24 -1.74 9.02
CA PHE A 33 5.67 -1.52 7.64
C PHE A 33 4.50 -1.64 6.67
N ALA A 34 4.52 -0.90 5.56
CA ALA A 34 3.58 -1.08 4.45
C ALA A 34 4.29 -1.42 3.14
N LEU A 35 3.79 -2.42 2.43
CA LEU A 35 4.15 -2.71 1.04
C LEU A 35 3.06 -2.18 0.12
N ILE A 36 3.45 -1.41 -0.88
CA ILE A 36 2.54 -0.73 -1.78
C ILE A 36 2.79 -1.21 -3.20
N LEU A 37 1.75 -1.75 -3.82
CA LEU A 37 1.82 -2.25 -5.19
C LEU A 37 0.75 -1.54 -6.00
N CYS A 38 1.15 -0.89 -7.08
CA CYS A 38 0.22 -0.24 -7.99
C CYS A 38 0.45 -0.68 -9.43
N THR A 39 -0.56 -0.43 -10.25
CA THR A 39 -0.44 -0.52 -11.70
C THR A 39 0.05 0.81 -12.30
N ASP A 40 0.51 0.76 -13.55
CA ASP A 40 1.29 1.82 -14.22
C ASP A 40 0.51 3.09 -14.63
N GLN A 41 -0.81 3.11 -14.42
CA GLN A 41 -1.66 4.26 -14.75
C GLN A 41 -1.52 5.46 -13.80
N TYR A 42 -0.90 5.28 -12.63
CA TYR A 42 -0.77 6.35 -11.65
C TYR A 42 0.56 7.08 -11.75
N ASP A 43 0.53 8.38 -11.51
CA ASP A 43 1.75 9.16 -11.26
C ASP A 43 2.38 8.75 -9.92
N ALA A 44 3.65 8.36 -9.97
CA ALA A 44 4.39 7.87 -8.80
C ALA A 44 4.57 8.95 -7.73
N GLY A 45 4.74 10.22 -8.13
CA GLY A 45 4.89 11.34 -7.21
C GLY A 45 3.62 11.58 -6.40
N CYS A 46 2.49 11.65 -7.09
CA CYS A 46 1.16 11.76 -6.51
C CYS A 46 0.87 10.61 -5.51
N LEU A 47 1.11 9.36 -5.92
CA LEU A 47 0.89 8.21 -5.04
C LEU A 47 1.76 8.29 -3.80
N ALA A 48 3.06 8.57 -3.96
CA ALA A 48 3.99 8.65 -2.86
C ALA A 48 3.62 9.76 -1.86
N SER A 49 3.16 10.93 -2.34
CA SER A 49 2.71 12.01 -1.45
C SER A 49 1.46 11.63 -0.66
N THR A 50 0.45 11.06 -1.32
CA THR A 50 -0.83 10.77 -0.69
C THR A 50 -0.72 9.57 0.26
N VAL A 51 0.02 8.54 -0.13
CA VAL A 51 0.38 7.43 0.77
C VAL A 51 1.11 7.94 2.02
N ARG A 52 2.11 8.80 1.85
CA ARG A 52 2.87 9.35 2.98
C ARG A 52 1.96 10.12 3.93
N GLN A 53 0.97 10.84 3.40
CA GLN A 53 -0.01 11.54 4.21
C GLN A 53 -0.92 10.57 4.99
N GLU A 54 -1.39 9.49 4.38
CA GLU A 54 -2.30 8.53 5.04
C GLU A 54 -1.58 7.59 6.01
N LEU A 55 -0.36 7.13 5.68
CA LEU A 55 0.42 6.21 6.51
C LEU A 55 1.24 6.92 7.61
N GLY A 56 1.42 8.24 7.52
CA GLY A 56 2.20 9.01 8.48
C GLY A 56 3.65 8.52 8.59
N ASP A 57 4.05 8.13 9.80
CA ASP A 57 5.43 7.70 10.10
C ASP A 57 5.69 6.20 9.83
N ILE A 58 4.69 5.45 9.35
CA ILE A 58 4.87 4.04 9.03
C ILE A 58 5.82 3.93 7.83
N PRO A 59 6.96 3.23 7.96
CA PRO A 59 7.87 3.05 6.84
C PRO A 59 7.20 2.22 5.76
N TRP A 60 7.45 2.55 4.50
CA TRP A 60 6.86 1.84 3.38
C TRP A 60 7.82 1.75 2.21
N ALA A 61 7.60 0.73 1.37
CA ALA A 61 8.22 0.61 0.07
C ALA A 61 7.19 0.13 -0.94
N GLY A 62 7.46 0.35 -2.22
CA GLY A 62 6.54 -0.08 -3.26
C GLY A 62 7.14 -0.06 -4.64
N CYS A 63 6.39 -0.61 -5.58
CA CYS A 63 6.73 -0.58 -6.99
C CYS A 63 5.46 -0.58 -7.86
N CYS A 64 5.65 -0.14 -9.12
CA CYS A 64 4.63 -0.27 -10.15
C CYS A 64 4.81 -1.61 -10.88
N ALA A 65 3.71 -2.27 -11.23
CA ALA A 65 3.67 -3.51 -12.01
C ALA A 65 2.56 -3.48 -13.06
N ALA A 66 2.60 -4.36 -14.07
CA ALA A 66 1.54 -4.44 -15.08
C ALA A 66 0.20 -4.96 -14.51
N GLY A 67 0.22 -5.56 -13.33
CA GLY A 67 -0.95 -6.06 -12.60
C GLY A 67 -0.57 -6.40 -11.17
N VAL A 68 -1.52 -6.30 -10.26
CA VAL A 68 -1.30 -6.53 -8.83
C VAL A 68 -2.31 -7.56 -8.31
N PHE A 69 -1.83 -8.57 -7.60
CA PHE A 69 -2.69 -9.53 -6.91
C PHE A 69 -2.99 -9.04 -5.49
N ALA A 70 -4.27 -9.02 -5.12
CA ALA A 70 -4.73 -8.81 -3.75
C ALA A 70 -5.76 -9.88 -3.41
N ASP A 71 -5.47 -10.67 -2.38
CA ASP A 71 -6.24 -11.84 -1.98
C ASP A 71 -6.44 -12.82 -3.16
N ASN A 72 -7.68 -12.92 -3.66
CA ASN A 72 -8.06 -13.79 -4.77
C ASN A 72 -8.37 -13.01 -6.06
N GLU A 73 -7.98 -11.74 -6.14
CA GLU A 73 -8.27 -10.87 -7.27
C GLU A 73 -6.99 -10.36 -7.95
N LEU A 74 -7.05 -10.24 -9.28
CA LEU A 74 -6.05 -9.56 -10.08
C LEU A 74 -6.58 -8.18 -10.48
N LEU A 75 -5.90 -7.13 -10.01
CA LEU A 75 -6.14 -5.76 -10.42
C LEU A 75 -5.22 -5.43 -11.59
N LEU A 76 -5.82 -5.24 -12.78
CA LEU A 76 -5.12 -4.69 -13.95
C LEU A 76 -5.06 -3.16 -13.90
N GLN A 77 -5.91 -2.55 -13.07
CA GLN A 77 -5.90 -1.13 -12.75
C GLN A 77 -6.25 -0.98 -11.27
N GLY A 78 -5.25 -0.77 -10.43
CA GLY A 78 -5.49 -0.48 -9.03
C GLY A 78 -4.23 -0.31 -8.19
N LEU A 79 -4.48 -0.05 -6.92
CA LEU A 79 -3.50 0.09 -5.86
C LEU A 79 -3.82 -0.91 -4.77
N VAL A 80 -2.80 -1.52 -4.19
CA VAL A 80 -2.87 -2.42 -3.04
C VAL A 80 -1.89 -1.95 -1.99
N VAL A 81 -2.36 -1.85 -0.74
CA VAL A 81 -1.57 -1.56 0.44
C VAL A 81 -1.63 -2.78 1.35
N ALA A 82 -0.50 -3.45 1.53
CA ALA A 82 -0.34 -4.54 2.49
C ALA A 82 0.38 -4.02 3.73
N LEU A 83 -0.34 -3.94 4.85
CA LEU A 83 0.12 -3.38 6.11
C LEU A 83 0.50 -4.49 7.08
N PHE A 84 1.79 -4.56 7.40
CA PHE A 84 2.36 -5.54 8.32
C PHE A 84 2.28 -5.04 9.76
N CYS A 85 1.63 -5.82 10.61
CA CYS A 85 1.36 -5.50 12.01
C CYS A 85 2.04 -6.49 12.96
N GLY A 86 2.69 -5.96 14.00
CA GLY A 86 3.31 -6.73 15.07
C GLY A 86 4.75 -6.30 15.41
N ARG A 87 5.12 -6.43 16.69
CA ARG A 87 6.38 -5.93 17.24
C ARG A 87 7.59 -6.84 17.00
N ASP A 88 7.36 -8.09 16.59
CA ASP A 88 8.40 -9.11 16.43
C ASP A 88 8.96 -9.19 15.00
N PHE A 89 8.60 -8.25 14.14
CA PHE A 89 9.02 -8.21 12.74
C PHE A 89 9.99 -7.06 12.49
N ARG A 90 10.99 -7.31 11.64
CA ARG A 90 11.97 -6.30 11.23
C ARG A 90 11.99 -6.22 9.71
N VAL A 91 11.97 -5.01 9.18
CA VAL A 91 12.10 -4.75 7.76
C VAL A 91 13.42 -4.07 7.47
N GLY A 92 14.13 -4.59 6.48
CA GLY A 92 15.27 -3.91 5.87
C GLY A 92 14.89 -3.51 4.45
N VAL A 93 15.19 -2.26 4.09
CA VAL A 93 15.07 -1.77 2.72
C VAL A 93 16.49 -1.54 2.19
N GLY A 94 16.79 -2.06 1.00
CA GLY A 94 18.07 -1.86 0.32
C GLY A 94 17.84 -1.28 -1.08
N MET A 95 18.76 -0.45 -1.54
CA MET A 95 18.81 0.00 -2.94
C MET A 95 19.94 -0.74 -3.65
N GLY A 96 19.67 -1.23 -4.86
CA GLY A 96 20.62 -1.96 -5.72
C GLY A 96 20.83 -1.26 -7.04
#